data_AF-A0A6I5C6R2-F1
#
_entry.id   AF-A0A6I5C6R2-F1
#
_cell.length_a   1.000
_cell.length_b   1.000
_cell.length_c   1.000
_cell.angle_alpha   90.00
_cell.angle_beta   90.00
_cell.angle_gamma   90.00
#
_symmetry.space_group_name_H-M   'P 1'
#
loop_
_entity.id
_entity.type
_entity.pdbx_description
1 polymer ?
#
loop_
_entity_poly.entity_id
_entity_poly.type
_entity_poly.pdbx_seq_one_letter_code
_entity_poly.pdbx_strand_id
1 'polypeptide(L)'
;VHAPDPAQEFEALFGSGGAGGAGLPARPTVVVARPGDPALVPDPEHEAVTLTATVPTQGSAAAAGPRELAAHADRMITAAARAVPGLRDRLLWHEVRTPAD
;
A
#
# COMPACT_ATOMS: atom_id res chain seq x y z
N VAL A 1 0.24 3.06 10.08
CA VAL A 1 1.18 4.17 9.75
C VAL A 1 0.40 5.23 9.01
N HIS A 2 0.24 6.41 9.60
CA HIS A 2 -0.53 7.49 8.95
C HIS A 2 0.26 8.18 7.84
N ALA A 3 -0.47 8.69 6.84
CA ALA A 3 0.04 9.66 5.89
C ALA A 3 0.62 10.88 6.64
N PRO A 4 1.76 11.42 6.19
CA PRO A 4 2.34 12.61 6.83
C PRO A 4 1.50 13.87 6.58
N ASP A 5 0.65 13.87 5.55
CA ASP A 5 -0.31 14.92 5.22
C ASP A 5 -1.66 14.28 4.90
N PRO A 6 -2.57 14.18 5.91
CA PRO A 6 -3.90 13.60 5.70
C PRO A 6 -4.75 14.38 4.70
N ALA A 7 -4.58 15.71 4.59
CA ALA A 7 -5.37 16.52 3.67
C ALA A 7 -4.99 16.21 2.21
N GLN A 8 -3.70 16.09 1.93
CA GLN A 8 -3.21 15.65 0.61
C GLN A 8 -3.68 14.21 0.29
N GLU A 9 -3.68 13.31 1.26
CA GLU A 9 -4.21 11.96 1.07
C GLU A 9 -5.70 12.00 0.73
N PHE A 10 -6.50 12.76 1.47
CA PHE A 10 -7.94 12.88 1.21
C PHE A 10 -8.26 13.51 -0.14
N GLU A 11 -7.52 14.54 -0.55
CA GLU A 11 -7.69 15.13 -1.88
C GLU A 11 -7.34 14.12 -2.98
N ALA A 12 -6.30 13.30 -2.81
CA ALA A 12 -6.01 12.24 -3.75
C ALA A 12 -7.13 11.18 -3.81
N LEU A 13 -7.70 10.81 -2.65
CA LEU A 13 -8.70 9.74 -2.56
C LEU A 13 -10.10 10.15 -3.03
N PHE A 14 -10.51 11.40 -2.74
CA PHE A 14 -11.89 11.87 -2.88
C PHE A 14 -12.01 13.15 -3.70
N GLY A 15 -10.89 13.82 -3.97
CA GLY A 15 -10.85 15.08 -4.70
C GLY A 15 -11.31 14.93 -6.14
N SER A 16 -11.86 16.03 -6.64
CA SER A 16 -12.30 16.17 -8.03
C SER A 16 -11.27 16.89 -8.91
N GLY A 17 -10.14 17.33 -8.34
CA GLY A 17 -9.18 18.23 -8.99
C GLY A 17 -8.17 17.56 -9.92
N GLY A 18 -8.33 17.73 -11.24
CA GLY A 18 -7.37 17.37 -12.29
C GLY A 18 -7.97 16.54 -13.43
N ALA A 19 -7.24 16.33 -14.52
CA ALA A 19 -7.72 15.67 -15.76
C ALA A 19 -8.18 14.20 -15.60
N GLY A 20 -8.13 13.62 -14.40
CA GLY A 20 -8.47 12.21 -14.14
C GLY A 20 -9.26 11.93 -12.86
N GLY A 21 -9.67 12.92 -12.07
CA GLY A 21 -10.36 12.69 -10.79
C GLY A 21 -9.53 11.92 -9.75
N ALA A 22 -10.18 11.26 -8.79
CA ALA A 22 -9.54 10.52 -7.70
C ALA A 22 -8.44 9.54 -8.18
N GLY A 23 -7.36 9.46 -7.41
CA GLY A 23 -6.12 8.77 -7.77
C GLY A 23 -5.41 8.09 -6.60
N LEU A 24 -4.33 7.38 -6.90
CA LEU A 24 -3.52 6.69 -5.89
C LEU A 24 -2.68 7.70 -5.09
N PRO A 25 -2.80 7.76 -3.75
CA PRO A 25 -2.01 8.69 -2.94
C PRO A 25 -0.50 8.42 -3.06
N ALA A 26 0.30 9.49 -3.11
CA ALA A 26 1.76 9.39 -3.13
C ALA A 26 2.34 8.93 -1.78
N ARG A 27 1.65 9.20 -0.67
CA ARG A 27 2.07 8.82 0.69
C ARG A 27 0.85 8.30 1.47
N PRO A 28 0.35 7.09 1.15
CA PRO A 28 -0.86 6.58 1.75
C PRO A 28 -0.68 6.29 3.25
N THR A 29 -1.78 6.38 3.99
CA THR A 29 -1.97 5.71 5.26
C THR A 29 -2.00 4.21 5.01
N VAL A 30 -1.15 3.48 5.73
CA VAL A 30 -1.00 2.03 5.58
C VAL A 30 -1.32 1.35 6.90
N VAL A 31 -2.24 0.40 6.86
CA VAL A 31 -2.45 -0.59 7.92
C VAL A 31 -1.42 -1.70 7.73
N VAL A 32 -0.73 -2.08 8.81
CA VAL A 32 0.31 -3.11 8.80
C VAL A 32 -0.14 -4.22 9.74
N ALA A 33 -0.39 -5.42 9.20
CA ALA A 33 -0.67 -6.61 9.97
C ALA A 33 0.55 -7.55 9.95
N ARG A 34 0.99 -7.97 11.13
CA ARG A 34 2.17 -8.84 11.34
C ARG A 34 1.81 -9.99 12.29
N PRO A 35 0.99 -10.95 11.84
CA PRO A 35 0.65 -12.08 12.67
C PRO A 35 1.90 -12.92 12.94
N GLY A 36 2.20 -13.18 14.21
CA GLY A 36 3.26 -14.12 14.61
C GLY A 36 2.82 -15.59 14.54
N ASP A 37 1.92 -15.93 13.60
CA ASP A 37 1.39 -17.28 13.45
C ASP A 37 2.38 -18.15 12.65
N PRO A 38 2.98 -19.19 13.26
CA PRO A 38 3.93 -20.06 12.57
C PRO A 38 3.34 -20.80 11.36
N ALA A 39 2.02 -20.95 11.27
CA ALA A 39 1.36 -21.59 10.13
C ALA A 39 1.38 -20.73 8.85
N LEU A 40 1.70 -19.44 8.97
CA LEU A 40 1.75 -18.49 7.85
C LEU A 40 3.16 -18.30 7.27
N VAL A 41 4.17 -18.99 7.82
CA VAL A 41 5.57 -18.83 7.42
C VAL A 41 6.21 -20.21 7.20
N PRO A 42 7.22 -20.31 6.32
CA PRO A 42 7.90 -21.59 6.07
C PRO A 42 8.72 -22.07 7.28
N ASP A 43 9.31 -21.16 8.05
CA ASP A 43 10.12 -21.45 9.23
C ASP A 43 10.24 -20.21 10.17
N PRO A 44 10.85 -20.33 11.36
CA PRO A 44 10.93 -19.24 12.34
C PRO A 44 11.75 -18.01 11.95
N GLU A 45 12.59 -18.09 10.91
CA GLU A 45 13.39 -16.95 10.44
C GLU A 45 12.61 -16.06 9.45
N HIS A 46 11.41 -16.50 9.05
CA HIS A 46 10.56 -15.81 8.11
C HIS A 46 9.37 -15.15 8.79
N GLU A 47 8.81 -14.16 8.10
CA GLU A 47 7.67 -13.40 8.58
C GLU A 47 6.69 -13.14 7.43
N ALA A 48 5.39 -13.19 7.74
CA ALA A 48 4.33 -12.75 6.86
C ALA A 48 3.81 -11.37 7.29
N VAL A 49 3.73 -10.43 6.34
CA VAL A 49 3.24 -9.07 6.59
C VAL A 49 2.21 -8.69 5.53
N THR A 50 1.05 -8.24 5.97
CA THR A 50 0.00 -7.71 5.08
C THR A 50 -0.06 -6.19 5.21
N LEU A 51 0.02 -5.51 4.07
CA LEU A 51 -0.12 -4.05 3.98
C LEU A 51 -1.46 -3.74 3.30
N THR A 52 -2.29 -2.93 3.93
CA THR A 52 -3.57 -2.48 3.37
C THR A 52 -3.62 -0.96 3.34
N ALA A 53 -4.10 -0.41 2.24
CA ALA A 53 -4.36 1.03 2.08
C ALA A 53 -5.72 1.23 1.42
N THR A 54 -6.36 2.36 1.71
CA THR A 54 -7.56 2.79 0.99
C THR A 54 -7.15 3.28 -0.39
N VAL A 55 -7.86 2.83 -1.43
CA VAL A 55 -7.67 3.27 -2.81
C VAL A 55 -9.02 3.63 -3.43
N PRO A 56 -9.09 4.59 -4.38
CA PRO A 56 -10.31 4.87 -5.10
C PRO A 56 -10.64 3.73 -6.06
N THR A 57 -11.91 3.38 -6.19
CA THR A 57 -12.40 2.40 -7.16
C THR A 57 -12.91 3.04 -8.45
N GLN A 58 -12.82 4.37 -8.57
CA GLN A 58 -13.26 5.19 -9.71
C GLN A 58 -12.18 6.24 -10.03
N GLY A 59 -12.34 6.96 -11.15
CA GLY A 59 -11.37 7.96 -11.60
C GLY A 59 -10.08 7.35 -12.14
N SER A 60 -8.99 8.12 -12.11
CA SER A 60 -7.68 7.70 -12.63
C SER A 60 -7.14 6.43 -11.96
N ALA A 61 -7.47 6.21 -10.69
CA ALA A 61 -7.10 4.98 -9.99
C ALA A 61 -7.76 3.73 -10.59
N ALA A 62 -8.99 3.83 -11.11
CA ALA A 62 -9.67 2.71 -11.76
C ALA A 62 -9.04 2.34 -13.11
N ALA A 63 -8.36 3.30 -13.76
CA ALA A 63 -7.61 3.08 -14.98
C ALA A 63 -6.15 2.67 -14.71
N ALA A 64 -5.74 2.57 -13.44
CA ALA A 64 -4.35 2.29 -13.10
C ALA A 64 -3.95 0.88 -13.58
N GLY A 65 -2.94 0.83 -14.43
CA GLY A 65 -2.37 -0.41 -14.93
C GLY A 65 -1.51 -1.13 -13.88
N PRO A 66 -1.09 -2.38 -14.15
CA PRO A 66 -0.28 -3.19 -13.24
C PRO A 66 1.00 -2.48 -12.75
N ARG A 67 1.64 -1.68 -13.61
CA ARG A 67 2.86 -0.93 -13.27
C ARG A 67 2.61 0.17 -12.24
N GLU A 68 1.49 0.87 -12.34
CA GLU A 68 1.14 1.98 -11.43
C GLU A 68 0.73 1.44 -10.06
N LEU A 69 0.04 0.29 -10.05
CA LEU A 69 -0.31 -0.45 -8.84
C LEU A 69 0.92 -1.01 -8.14
N ALA A 70 1.88 -1.59 -8.88
CA ALA A 70 3.15 -2.03 -8.33
C ALA A 70 3.94 -0.86 -7.70
N ALA A 71 3.99 0.29 -8.39
CA ALA A 71 4.62 1.48 -7.84
C ALA A 71 3.89 2.02 -6.59
N HIS A 72 2.57 1.83 -6.49
CA HIS A 72 1.82 2.17 -5.27
C HIS A 72 2.15 1.21 -4.12
N ALA A 73 2.25 -0.10 -4.38
CA ALA A 73 2.71 -1.07 -3.40
C ALA A 73 4.12 -0.75 -2.87
N ASP A 74 5.04 -0.31 -3.74
CA ASP A 74 6.37 0.16 -3.35
C ASP A 74 6.33 1.34 -2.36
N ARG A 75 5.41 2.28 -2.59
CA ARG A 75 5.18 3.42 -1.67
C ARG A 75 4.60 2.94 -0.34
N MET A 76 3.70 1.95 -0.36
CA MET A 76 3.17 1.33 0.87
C MET A 76 4.28 0.65 1.67
N ILE A 77 5.16 -0.13 1.03
CA ILE A 77 6.32 -0.78 1.67
C ILE A 77 7.24 0.26 2.31
N THR A 78 7.53 1.34 1.57
CA THR A 78 8.35 2.46 2.07
C THR A 78 7.70 3.12 3.29
N ALA A 79 6.38 3.37 3.24
CA ALA A 79 5.66 3.94 4.38
C ALA A 79 5.66 2.99 5.59
N ALA A 80 5.45 1.69 5.37
CA ALA A 80 5.41 0.66 6.38
C ALA A 80 6.74 0.47 7.12
N ALA A 81 7.87 0.81 6.49
CA ALA A 81 9.19 0.78 7.14
C ALA A 81 9.27 1.59 8.44
N ARG A 82 8.38 2.57 8.63
CA ARG A 82 8.25 3.33 9.89
C ARG A 82 7.70 2.51 11.06
N ALA A 83 6.90 1.47 10.79
CA ALA A 83 6.41 0.52 11.77
C ALA A 83 7.21 -0.80 11.76
N VAL A 84 7.86 -1.13 10.65
CA VAL A 84 8.65 -2.35 10.46
C VAL A 84 10.03 -1.98 9.89
N PRO A 85 10.98 -1.59 10.74
CA PRO A 85 12.32 -1.22 10.28
C PRO A 85 12.97 -2.33 9.43
N GLY A 86 13.59 -1.94 8.32
CA GLY A 86 14.26 -2.86 7.39
C GLY A 86 13.33 -3.74 6.55
N LEU A 87 12.02 -3.47 6.52
CA LEU A 87 11.06 -4.30 5.76
C LEU A 87 11.46 -4.51 4.29
N ARG A 88 11.89 -3.45 3.61
CA ARG A 88 12.27 -3.52 2.19
C ARG A 88 13.51 -4.40 1.96
N ASP A 89 14.48 -4.31 2.86
CA ASP A 89 15.75 -5.04 2.74
C ASP A 89 15.59 -6.54 3.05
N ARG A 90 14.56 -6.90 3.81
CA ARG A 90 14.21 -8.28 4.20
C ARG A 90 13.20 -8.94 3.26
N LEU A 91 12.72 -8.23 2.25
CA LEU A 91 11.63 -8.70 1.39
C LEU A 91 12.13 -9.77 0.41
N LEU A 92 11.61 -11.01 0.54
CA LEU A 92 11.91 -12.09 -0.40
C LEU A 92 10.99 -12.06 -1.63
N TRP A 93 9.71 -11.80 -1.41
CA TRP A 93 8.69 -11.64 -2.46
C TRP A 93 7.51 -10.84 -1.91
N HIS A 94 6.68 -10.32 -2.80
CA HIS A 94 5.37 -9.78 -2.46
C HIS A 94 4.38 -9.99 -3.61
N GLU A 95 3.10 -10.05 -3.29
CA GLU A 95 2.00 -10.05 -4.25
C GLU A 95 1.17 -8.78 -4.03
N VAL A 96 0.65 -8.21 -5.12
CA VAL A 96 -0.26 -7.07 -5.08
C VAL A 96 -1.67 -7.57 -5.32
N ARG A 97 -2.56 -7.33 -4.36
CA ARG A 97 -4.00 -7.58 -4.48
C ARG A 97 -4.72 -6.24 -4.62
N THR A 98 -5.57 -6.14 -5.63
CA THR A 98 -6.32 -4.94 -5.99
C THR A 98 -7.80 -5.13 -5.69
N PRO A 99 -8.60 -4.05 -5.61
CA PRO A 99 -10.05 -4.17 -5.49
C PRO A 99 -10.75 -4.87 -6.66
N ALA A 100 -10.06 -5.09 -7.79
CA ALA A 100 -10.62 -5.72 -8.98
C ALA A 100 -10.38 -7.25 -9.04
N ASP A 101 -9.54 -7.80 -8.16
CA ASP A 101 -9.25 -9.24 -8.07
C ASP A 101 -10.26 -10.00 -7.19
#